data_AF-F4XBJ5-F1
#
_entry.id   AF-F4XBJ5-F1
#
_cell.length_a   1.000
_cell.length_b   1.000
_cell.length_c   1.000
_cell.angle_alpha   90.00
_cell.angle_beta   90.00
_cell.angle_gamma   90.00
#
_symmetry.space_group_name_H-M   'P 1'
#
loop_
_entity.id
_entity.type
_entity.pdbx_description
1 polymer ?
#
loop_
_entity_poly.entity_id
_entity_poly.type
_entity_poly.pdbx_seq_one_letter_code
_entity_poly.pdbx_strand_id
1 'polypeptide(L)'
;MSFKEILFKIAKIWRKYWKPIILFILLFFIAIPACINLAFKYDSEIVILQAEWDAADALSFYGGILAAGLGIYGVFLSIQYAQKNYRDDLKNQVLPYLVVTQLRGLSRYNALADGPDLEIKTENSSVESQTEVPLYEEYKLTKIYYIIEPNGIKNYIDLPSRYKPILEKAGAKWETMANGCFILQKCPYISFPVEIENVGNGTAVYARIGFNKKEDTPEYLPPIQLKPKETFYIHIFSALPLERVFGEYILSIIYQDIYHNRYEQNFPFTAEEQGYHMDLNDKQVCRED
;
A
#
# COMPACT_ATOMS: atom_id res chain seq x y z
N MET A 1 -7.54 -17.59 -8.67
CA MET A 1 -7.79 -19.05 -8.62
C MET A 1 -6.89 -19.69 -9.66
N SER A 2 -5.88 -20.42 -9.21
CA SER A 2 -4.85 -20.99 -10.09
C SER A 2 -5.43 -22.17 -10.87
N PHE A 3 -5.01 -22.36 -12.13
CA PHE A 3 -5.42 -23.49 -12.97
C PHE A 3 -5.26 -24.86 -12.26
N LYS A 4 -4.27 -24.96 -11.36
CA LYS A 4 -4.02 -26.13 -10.53
C LYS A 4 -5.13 -26.41 -9.51
N GLU A 5 -5.75 -25.37 -8.93
CA GLU A 5 -6.85 -25.53 -7.96
C GLU A 5 -8.14 -26.01 -8.63
N ILE A 6 -8.39 -25.53 -9.85
CA ILE A 6 -9.53 -25.94 -10.67
C ILE A 6 -9.38 -27.42 -11.04
N LEU A 7 -8.21 -27.82 -11.55
CA LEU A 7 -7.88 -29.22 -11.85
C LEU A 7 -8.05 -30.13 -10.63
N PHE A 8 -7.61 -29.68 -9.45
CA PHE A 8 -7.74 -30.45 -8.21
C PHE A 8 -9.20 -30.63 -7.78
N LYS A 9 -10.02 -29.57 -7.87
CA LYS A 9 -11.46 -29.66 -7.60
C LYS A 9 -12.17 -30.59 -8.58
N ILE A 10 -11.87 -30.48 -9.88
CA ILE A 10 -12.43 -31.35 -10.92
C ILE A 10 -12.04 -32.81 -10.66
N ALA A 11 -10.77 -33.09 -10.37
CA ALA A 11 -10.29 -34.45 -10.06
C ALA A 11 -10.98 -35.03 -8.81
N LYS A 12 -11.23 -34.20 -7.79
CA LYS A 12 -11.94 -34.62 -6.56
C LYS A 12 -13.41 -34.94 -6.81
N ILE A 13 -14.11 -34.11 -7.61
CA ILE A 13 -15.51 -34.34 -8.01
C ILE A 13 -15.61 -35.58 -8.89
N TRP A 14 -14.71 -35.72 -9.87
CA TRP A 14 -14.62 -36.88 -10.74
C TRP A 14 -14.46 -38.15 -9.92
N ARG A 15 -13.49 -38.22 -9.00
CA ARG A 15 -13.27 -39.41 -8.17
C ARG A 15 -14.49 -39.80 -7.32
N LYS A 16 -15.27 -38.83 -6.84
CA LYS A 16 -16.46 -39.07 -6.02
C LYS A 16 -17.68 -39.52 -6.83
N TYR A 17 -17.85 -39.00 -8.04
CA TYR A 17 -19.05 -39.23 -8.87
C TYR A 17 -18.76 -39.95 -10.19
N TRP A 18 -17.62 -40.61 -10.34
CA TRP A 18 -17.23 -41.20 -11.63
C TRP A 18 -18.20 -42.28 -12.12
N LYS A 19 -18.73 -43.13 -11.22
CA LYS A 19 -19.70 -44.19 -11.59
C LYS A 19 -21.01 -43.64 -12.15
N PRO A 20 -21.73 -42.71 -11.47
CA PRO A 20 -22.95 -42.13 -12.04
C PRO A 20 -22.69 -41.27 -13.28
N ILE A 21 -21.54 -40.59 -13.37
CA ILE A 21 -21.17 -39.81 -14.57
C ILE A 21 -20.94 -40.74 -15.78
N ILE A 22 -20.21 -41.84 -15.60
CA ILE A 22 -19.99 -42.82 -16.67
C ILE A 22 -21.30 -43.49 -17.07
N LEU A 23 -22.15 -43.84 -16.09
CA LEU A 23 -23.46 -44.39 -16.38
C LEU A 23 -24.33 -43.40 -17.17
N PHE A 24 -24.31 -42.12 -16.81
CA PHE A 24 -25.02 -41.07 -17.53
C PHE A 24 -24.49 -40.92 -18.97
N ILE A 25 -23.16 -40.88 -19.15
CA ILE A 25 -22.54 -40.78 -20.47
C ILE A 25 -22.86 -42.02 -21.31
N LEU A 26 -22.74 -43.21 -20.75
CA LEU A 26 -23.04 -44.46 -21.45
C LEU A 26 -24.53 -44.56 -21.80
N LEU A 27 -25.43 -44.12 -20.92
CA LEU A 27 -26.85 -44.08 -21.20
C LEU A 27 -27.17 -43.07 -22.32
N PHE A 28 -26.70 -41.83 -22.20
CA PHE A 28 -27.07 -40.75 -23.11
C PHE A 28 -26.35 -40.76 -24.46
N PHE A 29 -25.08 -41.18 -24.50
CA PHE A 29 -24.28 -41.13 -25.73
C PHE A 29 -24.12 -42.48 -26.42
N ILE A 30 -24.39 -43.60 -25.73
CA ILE A 30 -24.27 -44.94 -26.32
C ILE A 30 -25.62 -45.65 -26.37
N ALA A 31 -26.30 -45.81 -25.23
CA ALA A 31 -27.54 -46.60 -25.16
C ALA A 31 -28.70 -45.91 -25.88
N ILE A 32 -28.92 -44.61 -25.65
CA ILE A 32 -30.00 -43.87 -26.29
C ILE A 32 -29.80 -43.81 -27.83
N PRO A 33 -28.62 -43.43 -28.37
CA PRO A 33 -28.38 -43.48 -29.81
C PRO A 33 -28.49 -44.89 -30.41
N ALA A 34 -28.03 -45.93 -29.69
CA ALA A 34 -28.18 -47.31 -30.13
C ALA A 34 -29.64 -47.77 -30.16
N CYS A 35 -30.45 -47.39 -29.16
CA CYS A 35 -31.88 -47.67 -29.12
C CYS A 35 -32.61 -46.96 -30.27
N ILE A 36 -32.25 -45.71 -30.56
CA ILE A 36 -32.82 -44.96 -31.69
C ILE A 36 -32.45 -45.62 -33.02
N ASN A 37 -31.17 -45.97 -33.22
CA ASN A 37 -30.71 -46.67 -34.41
C ASN A 37 -31.40 -48.04 -34.60
N LEU A 38 -31.66 -48.76 -33.50
CA LEU A 38 -32.43 -50.01 -33.55
C LEU A 38 -33.92 -49.77 -33.83
N ALA A 39 -34.52 -48.75 -33.24
CA ALA A 39 -35.91 -48.36 -33.49
C ALA A 39 -36.14 -47.95 -34.96
N PHE A 40 -35.14 -47.31 -35.59
CA PHE A 40 -35.17 -46.99 -37.03
C PHE A 40 -35.02 -48.20 -37.95
N LYS A 41 -34.42 -49.28 -37.47
CA LYS A 41 -34.13 -50.47 -38.30
C LYS A 41 -35.31 -51.44 -38.38
N TYR A 42 -36.30 -51.29 -37.51
CA TYR A 42 -37.52 -52.10 -37.49
C TYR A 42 -38.70 -51.26 -38.02
N ASP A 43 -39.09 -51.51 -39.28
CA ASP A 43 -40.35 -50.99 -39.81
C ASP A 43 -41.51 -51.70 -39.10
N SER A 44 -42.23 -50.96 -38.25
CA SER A 44 -43.46 -51.43 -37.63
C SER A 44 -44.62 -51.20 -38.61
N GLU A 45 -45.34 -52.27 -39.01
CA GLU A 45 -46.52 -52.20 -39.90
C GLU A 45 -47.72 -51.44 -39.29
N ILE A 46 -47.59 -50.95 -38.05
CA ILE A 46 -48.59 -50.14 -37.36
C ILE A 46 -48.24 -48.65 -37.56
N VAL A 47 -49.08 -47.94 -38.32
CA VAL A 47 -48.91 -46.52 -38.72
C VAL A 47 -48.60 -45.57 -37.55
N ILE A 48 -49.10 -45.85 -36.35
CA ILE A 48 -48.91 -45.00 -35.15
C ILE A 48 -47.51 -45.19 -34.52
N LEU A 49 -46.85 -46.32 -34.80
CA LEU A 49 -45.53 -46.69 -34.26
C LEU A 49 -44.40 -46.52 -35.27
N GLN A 50 -44.72 -46.09 -36.50
CA GLN A 50 -43.71 -45.78 -37.50
C GLN A 50 -43.02 -44.47 -37.10
N ALA A 51 -41.69 -44.51 -36.95
CA ALA A 51 -40.92 -43.35 -36.57
C ALA A 51 -40.89 -42.34 -37.72
N GLU A 52 -41.57 -41.20 -37.58
CA GLU A 52 -41.59 -40.12 -38.58
C GLU A 52 -40.31 -39.27 -38.58
N TRP A 53 -39.44 -39.45 -37.59
CA TRP A 53 -38.24 -38.63 -37.42
C TRP A 53 -37.15 -39.15 -38.36
N ASP A 54 -36.42 -38.31 -39.10
CA ASP A 54 -35.23 -38.76 -39.82
C ASP A 54 -34.02 -38.84 -38.87
N ALA A 55 -32.96 -39.56 -39.26
CA ALA A 55 -31.68 -39.55 -38.55
C ALA A 55 -31.13 -38.12 -38.37
N ALA A 56 -31.41 -37.23 -39.33
CA ALA A 56 -31.11 -35.81 -39.25
C ALA A 56 -31.89 -35.09 -38.12
N ASP A 57 -33.16 -35.43 -37.92
CA ASP A 57 -34.02 -34.82 -36.89
C ASP A 57 -33.58 -35.25 -35.48
N ALA A 58 -33.24 -36.53 -35.31
CA ALA A 58 -32.73 -37.05 -34.05
C ALA A 58 -31.37 -36.41 -33.69
N LEU A 59 -30.43 -36.31 -34.63
CA LEU A 59 -29.13 -35.67 -34.41
C LEU A 59 -29.28 -34.20 -34.02
N SER A 60 -30.19 -33.48 -34.69
CA SER A 60 -30.48 -32.08 -34.42
C SER A 60 -31.06 -31.87 -33.01
N PHE A 61 -31.92 -32.78 -32.55
CA PHE A 61 -32.47 -32.75 -31.19
C PHE A 61 -31.37 -32.89 -30.12
N TYR A 62 -30.47 -33.89 -30.25
CA TYR A 62 -29.36 -34.06 -29.29
C TYR A 62 -28.32 -32.95 -29.37
N GLY A 63 -28.02 -32.48 -30.59
CA GLY A 63 -27.18 -31.30 -30.80
C GLY A 63 -27.78 -30.07 -30.11
N GLY A 64 -29.09 -29.90 -30.19
CA GLY A 64 -29.84 -28.83 -29.51
C GLY A 64 -29.74 -28.92 -27.99
N ILE A 65 -29.92 -30.11 -27.40
CA ILE A 65 -29.77 -30.32 -25.94
C ILE A 65 -28.33 -30.03 -25.49
N LEU A 66 -27.34 -30.51 -26.23
CA LEU A 66 -25.93 -30.28 -25.92
C LEU A 66 -25.58 -28.80 -26.02
N ALA A 67 -25.99 -28.13 -27.10
CA ALA A 67 -25.79 -26.70 -27.30
C ALA A 67 -26.47 -25.88 -26.19
N ALA A 68 -27.69 -26.24 -25.80
CA ALA A 68 -28.38 -25.61 -24.68
C ALA A 68 -27.62 -25.81 -23.35
N GLY A 69 -27.14 -27.02 -23.08
CA GLY A 69 -26.33 -27.32 -21.90
C GLY A 69 -25.02 -26.54 -21.85
N LEU A 70 -24.30 -26.46 -22.97
CA LEU A 70 -23.09 -25.64 -23.10
C LEU A 70 -23.39 -24.15 -22.97
N GLY A 71 -24.51 -23.68 -23.52
CA GLY A 71 -24.96 -22.29 -23.38
C GLY A 71 -25.22 -21.92 -21.92
N ILE A 72 -25.96 -22.76 -21.18
CA ILE A 72 -26.22 -22.57 -19.74
C ILE A 72 -24.90 -22.56 -18.95
N TYR A 73 -24.00 -23.50 -19.23
CA TYR A 73 -22.69 -23.56 -18.57
C TYR A 73 -21.82 -22.32 -18.87
N GLY A 74 -21.83 -21.84 -20.11
CA GLY A 74 -21.15 -20.62 -20.52
C GLY A 74 -21.66 -19.38 -19.79
N VAL A 75 -22.99 -19.24 -19.67
CA VAL A 75 -23.62 -18.16 -18.88
C VAL A 75 -23.21 -18.23 -17.41
N PHE A 76 -23.23 -19.42 -16.81
CA PHE A 76 -22.83 -19.62 -15.43
C PHE A 76 -21.37 -19.21 -15.17
N LEU A 77 -20.44 -19.60 -16.05
CA LEU A 77 -19.04 -19.18 -15.96
C LEU A 77 -18.88 -17.66 -16.14
N SER A 78 -19.61 -17.07 -17.09
CA SER A 78 -19.58 -15.63 -17.34
C SER A 78 -20.03 -14.83 -16.11
N ILE A 79 -21.12 -15.25 -15.45
CA ILE A 79 -21.61 -14.60 -14.22
C ILE A 79 -20.57 -14.70 -13.10
N GLN A 80 -19.95 -15.87 -12.90
CA GLN A 80 -18.91 -16.00 -11.87
C GLN A 80 -17.72 -15.09 -12.14
N TYR A 81 -17.28 -15.01 -13.40
CA TYR A 81 -16.17 -14.14 -13.78
C TYR A 81 -16.52 -12.66 -13.59
N ALA A 82 -17.72 -12.25 -14.02
CA ALA A 82 -18.22 -10.88 -13.83
C ALA A 82 -18.33 -10.51 -12.35
N GLN A 83 -18.85 -11.40 -11.51
CA GLN A 83 -18.94 -11.17 -10.07
C GLN A 83 -17.56 -11.03 -9.43
N LYS A 84 -16.59 -11.83 -9.87
CA LYS A 84 -15.22 -11.72 -9.36
C LYS A 84 -14.59 -10.38 -9.76
N ASN A 85 -14.65 -10.01 -11.05
CA ASN A 85 -14.11 -8.75 -11.52
C ASN A 85 -14.77 -7.56 -10.81
N TYR A 86 -16.09 -7.62 -10.62
CA TYR A 86 -16.81 -6.59 -9.89
C TYR A 86 -16.30 -6.42 -8.45
N ARG A 87 -15.98 -7.52 -7.76
CA ARG A 87 -15.37 -7.46 -6.41
C ARG A 87 -13.96 -6.88 -6.45
N ASP A 88 -13.15 -7.28 -7.42
CA ASP A 88 -11.79 -6.77 -7.59
C ASP A 88 -11.81 -5.26 -7.92
N ASP A 89 -12.75 -4.81 -8.75
CA ASP A 89 -12.96 -3.40 -9.09
C ASP A 89 -13.41 -2.58 -7.88
N LEU A 90 -14.34 -3.09 -7.08
CA LEU A 90 -14.74 -2.45 -5.82
C LEU A 90 -13.55 -2.30 -4.86
N LYS A 91 -12.70 -3.34 -4.74
CA LYS A 91 -11.48 -3.27 -3.94
C LYS A 91 -10.52 -2.18 -4.47
N ASN A 92 -10.30 -2.12 -5.78
CA ASN A 92 -9.42 -1.15 -6.42
C ASN A 92 -9.93 0.31 -6.33
N GLN A 93 -11.26 0.50 -6.29
CA GLN A 93 -11.85 1.83 -6.11
C GLN A 93 -11.61 2.40 -4.71
N VAL A 94 -11.46 1.55 -3.71
CA VAL A 94 -11.28 1.97 -2.32
C VAL A 94 -9.85 1.77 -1.81
N LEU A 95 -8.94 1.29 -2.67
CA LEU A 95 -7.56 0.99 -2.30
C LEU A 95 -6.79 2.29 -2.03
N PRO A 96 -6.35 2.54 -0.79
CA PRO A 96 -5.38 3.59 -0.51
C PRO A 96 -3.99 3.11 -0.91
N TYR A 97 -3.17 4.04 -1.40
CA TYR A 97 -1.77 3.78 -1.74
C TYR A 97 -0.95 5.02 -1.36
N LEU A 98 0.00 4.86 -0.46
CA LEU A 98 0.85 5.96 -0.01
C LEU A 98 2.18 5.93 -0.75
N VAL A 99 2.57 7.08 -1.29
CA VAL A 99 3.89 7.32 -1.89
C VAL A 99 4.69 8.21 -0.96
N VAL A 100 5.97 7.90 -0.78
CA VAL A 100 6.91 8.72 -0.02
C VAL A 100 7.86 9.41 -0.98
N THR A 101 7.89 10.74 -0.92
CA THR A 101 8.77 11.56 -1.76
C THR A 101 9.77 12.29 -0.88
N GLN A 102 11.06 12.15 -1.18
CA GLN A 102 12.09 12.92 -0.49
C GLN A 102 12.08 14.38 -0.98
N LEU A 103 11.99 15.31 -0.04
CA LEU A 103 12.10 16.74 -0.30
C LEU A 103 13.58 17.16 -0.26
N ARG A 104 13.93 18.17 -1.07
CA ARG A 104 15.29 18.74 -1.08
C ARG A 104 15.30 20.05 -0.31
N GLY A 105 16.13 20.11 0.73
CA GLY A 105 16.42 21.34 1.46
C GLY A 105 17.52 22.14 0.77
N LEU A 106 17.30 23.44 0.59
CA LEU A 106 18.32 24.38 0.13
C LEU A 106 18.47 25.47 1.19
N SER A 107 19.66 25.55 1.80
CA SER A 107 20.02 26.70 2.61
C SER A 107 20.61 27.78 1.71
N ARG A 108 20.14 29.02 1.90
CA ARG A 108 20.71 30.22 1.28
C ARG A 108 21.64 30.98 2.23
N TYR A 109 22.03 30.34 3.33
CA TYR A 109 22.90 30.94 4.32
C TYR A 109 24.28 31.24 3.71
N ASN A 110 24.72 32.47 3.88
CA ASN A 110 26.05 32.91 3.46
C ASN A 110 26.88 33.24 4.72
N ALA A 111 27.69 32.27 5.14
CA ALA A 111 28.51 32.39 6.34
C ALA A 111 29.47 33.59 6.31
N LEU A 112 29.95 34.00 5.13
CA LEU A 112 30.87 35.12 4.98
C LEU A 112 30.15 36.47 5.07
N ALA A 113 28.90 36.55 4.60
CA ALA A 113 28.10 37.77 4.67
C ALA A 113 27.51 38.00 6.07
N ASP A 114 27.06 36.93 6.75
CA ASP A 114 26.53 37.03 8.12
C ASP A 114 27.64 37.23 9.14
N GLY A 115 28.85 36.71 8.88
CA GLY A 115 29.98 36.79 9.81
C GLY A 115 29.75 35.98 11.10
N PRO A 116 30.70 36.03 12.05
CA PRO A 116 30.50 35.44 13.37
C PRO A 116 29.33 36.12 14.09
N ASP A 117 28.49 35.31 14.77
CA ASP A 117 27.41 35.79 15.64
C ASP A 117 28.04 36.55 16.84
N LEU A 118 28.49 37.77 16.58
CA LEU A 118 28.91 38.74 17.57
C LEU A 118 27.62 39.24 18.21
N GLU A 119 27.19 38.61 19.30
CA GLU A 119 26.15 39.18 20.15
C GLU A 119 26.65 40.52 20.72
N ILE A 120 26.53 41.60 19.94
CA ILE A 120 26.36 42.91 20.52
C ILE A 120 24.95 42.85 21.10
N LYS A 121 24.84 42.59 22.40
CA LYS A 121 23.63 42.86 23.18
C LYS A 121 23.31 44.35 23.04
N THR A 122 22.65 44.69 21.95
CA THR A 122 21.99 45.96 21.78
C THR A 122 20.55 45.66 22.16
N GLU A 123 20.22 45.92 23.42
CA GLU A 123 18.84 46.08 23.87
C GLU A 123 18.22 47.24 23.08
N ASN A 124 17.73 46.98 21.87
CA ASN A 124 16.91 47.91 21.12
C ASN A 124 15.71 47.13 20.59
N SER A 125 14.68 47.09 21.45
CA SER A 125 13.27 47.23 21.11
C SER A 125 12.93 47.18 19.62
N SER A 126 12.49 46.02 19.15
CA SER A 126 11.56 45.92 18.03
C SER A 126 10.28 45.27 18.54
N VAL A 127 9.21 46.06 18.51
CA VAL A 127 7.82 45.72 18.85
C VAL A 127 7.45 44.33 18.34
N GLU A 128 7.52 43.33 19.23
CA GLU A 128 6.75 42.10 19.03
C GLU A 128 5.29 42.52 19.10
N SER A 129 4.62 42.47 17.94
CA SER A 129 3.19 42.44 17.91
C SER A 129 2.79 41.20 18.71
N GLN A 130 2.35 41.41 19.95
CA GLN A 130 1.75 40.40 20.80
C GLN A 130 0.51 39.89 20.07
N THR A 131 0.74 38.92 19.19
CA THR A 131 -0.34 38.09 18.68
C THR A 131 -0.72 37.28 19.90
N GLU A 132 -1.81 37.64 20.56
CA GLU A 132 -2.34 36.89 21.70
C GLU A 132 -2.33 35.41 21.31
N VAL A 133 -1.40 34.65 21.89
CA VAL A 133 -1.34 33.21 21.65
C VAL A 133 -2.63 32.67 22.27
N PRO A 134 -3.52 32.06 21.48
CA PRO A 134 -4.76 31.56 22.01
C PRO A 134 -4.46 30.58 23.15
N LEU A 135 -5.15 30.73 24.30
CA LEU A 135 -4.96 29.84 25.45
C LEU A 135 -5.24 28.37 25.11
N TYR A 136 -6.00 28.12 24.04
CA TYR A 136 -6.32 26.79 23.53
C TYR A 136 -6.61 26.85 22.04
N GLU A 137 -6.03 25.91 21.29
CA GLU A 137 -6.30 25.72 19.86
C GLU A 137 -6.32 24.22 19.54
N GLU A 138 -7.36 23.78 18.84
CA GLU A 138 -7.46 22.44 18.27
C GLU A 138 -7.14 22.50 16.79
N TYR A 139 -6.20 21.68 16.33
CA TYR A 139 -5.85 21.59 14.91
C TYR A 139 -5.54 20.16 14.49
N LYS A 140 -5.73 19.88 13.20
CA LYS A 140 -5.35 18.60 12.60
C LYS A 140 -3.83 18.56 12.42
N LEU A 141 -3.19 17.49 12.89
CA LEU A 141 -1.77 17.27 12.66
C LEU A 141 -1.50 17.04 11.17
N THR A 142 -0.63 17.86 10.58
CA THR A 142 -0.24 17.79 9.15
C THR A 142 1.25 17.50 8.95
N LYS A 143 2.04 17.65 10.01
CA LYS A 143 3.49 17.53 9.99
C LYS A 143 4.02 16.93 11.29
N ILE A 144 5.14 16.24 11.20
CA ILE A 144 5.87 15.72 12.37
C ILE A 144 7.38 15.73 12.13
N TYR A 145 8.14 15.92 13.20
CA TYR A 145 9.58 15.81 13.24
C TYR A 145 9.98 14.63 14.13
N TYR A 146 10.67 13.66 13.56
CA TYR A 146 11.33 12.58 14.29
C TYR A 146 12.77 12.99 14.56
N ILE A 147 13.09 13.27 15.82
CA ILE A 147 14.42 13.73 16.22
C ILE A 147 15.14 12.61 16.96
N ILE A 148 16.30 12.21 16.43
CA ILE A 148 17.17 11.23 17.08
C ILE A 148 18.02 11.95 18.13
N GLU A 149 17.70 11.73 19.40
CA GLU A 149 18.41 12.24 20.56
C GLU A 149 19.23 11.13 21.25
N PRO A 150 20.17 11.46 22.16
CA PRO A 150 20.97 10.46 22.87
C PRO A 150 20.13 9.43 23.65
N ASN A 151 18.93 9.84 24.08
CA ASN A 151 18.03 9.02 24.88
C ASN A 151 16.97 8.29 24.03
N GLY A 152 17.10 8.30 22.69
CA GLY A 152 16.15 7.67 21.77
C GLY A 152 15.51 8.65 20.79
N ILE A 153 14.53 8.16 20.05
CA ILE A 153 13.80 8.92 19.03
C ILE A 153 12.64 9.65 19.72
N LYS A 154 12.49 10.96 19.47
CA LYS A 154 11.38 11.75 19.99
C LYS A 154 10.60 12.42 18.87
N ASN A 155 9.30 12.58 19.10
CA ASN A 155 8.36 13.14 18.15
C ASN A 155 8.04 14.59 18.55
N TYR A 156 8.16 15.52 17.60
CA TYR A 156 7.83 16.93 17.79
C TYR A 156 6.91 17.41 16.66
N ILE A 157 5.94 18.27 17.00
CA ILE A 157 5.04 18.88 16.00
C ILE A 157 5.79 19.90 15.15
N ASP A 158 6.66 20.68 15.80
CA ASP A 158 7.53 21.67 15.18
C ASP A 158 8.97 21.43 15.58
N LEU A 159 9.89 21.83 14.69
CA LEU A 159 11.31 21.79 14.98
C LEU A 159 11.62 22.71 16.18
N PRO A 160 12.15 22.18 17.29
CA PRO A 160 12.55 22.99 18.43
C PRO A 160 13.51 24.11 18.04
N SER A 161 13.36 25.30 18.64
CA SER A 161 14.14 26.50 18.28
C SER A 161 15.66 26.31 18.33
N ARG A 162 16.15 25.41 19.19
CA ARG A 162 17.57 25.03 19.27
C ARG A 162 18.14 24.37 18.00
N TYR A 163 17.29 23.71 17.21
CA TYR A 163 17.70 22.99 16.00
C TYR A 163 17.44 23.78 14.71
N LYS A 164 16.56 24.79 14.73
CA LYS A 164 16.30 25.71 13.61
C LYS A 164 17.58 26.29 12.99
N PRO A 165 18.50 26.90 13.76
CA PRO A 165 19.70 27.51 13.16
C PRO A 165 20.61 26.48 12.50
N ILE A 166 20.62 25.22 12.98
CA ILE A 166 21.42 24.15 12.36
C ILE A 166 20.92 23.87 10.94
N LEU A 167 19.60 23.79 10.76
CA LEU A 167 19.00 23.56 9.44
C LEU A 167 19.11 24.78 8.53
N GLU A 168 18.80 25.97 9.04
CA GLU A 168 18.86 27.23 8.28
C GLU A 168 20.28 27.56 7.84
N LYS A 169 21.28 27.38 8.71
CA LYS A 169 22.71 27.62 8.41
C LYS A 169 23.40 26.43 7.74
N ALA A 170 22.67 25.38 7.36
CA ALA A 170 23.22 24.14 6.79
C ALA A 170 24.38 23.52 7.60
N GLY A 171 24.26 23.57 8.92
CA GLY A 171 25.26 23.08 9.87
C GLY A 171 26.46 24.00 10.06
N ALA A 172 26.51 25.14 9.37
CA ALA A 172 27.57 26.13 9.57
C ALA A 172 27.39 26.85 10.90
N LYS A 173 28.45 26.86 11.71
CA LYS A 173 28.47 27.50 13.02
C LYS A 173 29.81 28.21 13.21
N TRP A 174 29.75 29.44 13.72
CA TRP A 174 30.93 30.15 14.17
C TRP A 174 31.24 29.78 15.61
N GLU A 175 32.47 29.36 15.89
CA GLU A 175 32.95 29.09 17.24
C GLU A 175 34.10 30.02 17.62
N THR A 176 34.05 30.54 18.85
CA THR A 176 35.09 31.41 19.41
C THR A 176 36.16 30.55 20.07
N MET A 177 37.40 30.63 19.58
CA MET A 177 38.55 30.03 20.25
C MET A 177 39.03 30.89 21.41
N ALA A 178 39.86 30.30 22.30
CA ALA A 178 40.41 30.89 23.53
C ALA A 178 41.16 32.24 23.35
N ASN A 179 41.45 32.65 22.11
CA ASN A 179 42.20 33.86 21.78
C ASN A 179 41.34 34.95 21.09
N GLY A 180 40.01 34.84 21.09
CA GLY A 180 39.12 35.78 20.40
C GLY A 180 39.09 35.64 18.88
N CYS A 181 39.68 34.56 18.35
CA CYS A 181 39.60 34.19 16.94
C CYS A 181 38.32 33.38 16.69
N PHE A 182 37.63 33.67 15.60
CA PHE A 182 36.44 32.94 15.17
C PHE A 182 36.82 31.92 14.10
N ILE A 183 36.38 30.68 14.28
CA ILE A 183 36.47 29.65 13.26
C ILE A 183 35.07 29.30 12.75
N LEU A 184 34.94 29.18 11.43
CA LEU A 184 33.74 28.63 10.82
C LEU A 184 33.87 27.11 10.79
N GLN A 185 33.03 26.42 11.56
CA GLN A 185 32.96 24.97 11.59
C GLN A 185 31.65 24.49 10.97
N LYS A 186 31.71 23.37 10.25
CA LYS A 186 30.53 22.65 9.79
C LYS A 186 30.22 21.51 10.76
N CYS A 187 29.11 21.61 11.47
CA CYS A 187 28.59 20.55 12.30
C CYS A 187 27.84 19.55 11.41
N PRO A 188 28.24 18.26 11.36
CA PRO A 188 27.49 17.25 10.64
C PRO A 188 26.14 17.02 11.33
N TYR A 189 25.09 16.84 10.53
CA TYR A 189 23.73 16.57 11.01
C TYR A 189 22.99 15.71 9.97
N ILE A 190 21.98 14.98 10.44
CA ILE A 190 21.04 14.25 9.57
C ILE A 190 19.83 15.14 9.32
N SER A 191 19.41 15.25 8.07
CA SER A 191 18.18 15.90 7.69
C SER A 191 17.57 15.22 6.47
N PHE A 192 16.51 14.46 6.73
CA PHE A 192 15.78 13.74 5.70
C PHE A 192 14.29 14.15 5.74
N PRO A 193 13.92 15.25 5.08
CA PRO A 193 12.54 15.66 4.94
C PRO A 193 11.86 14.82 3.85
N VAL A 194 10.71 14.25 4.17
CA VAL A 194 9.90 13.45 3.26
C VAL A 194 8.44 13.89 3.35
N GLU A 195 7.73 13.74 2.25
CA GLU A 195 6.30 13.95 2.17
C GLU A 195 5.63 12.63 1.81
N ILE A 196 4.61 12.26 2.58
CA ILE A 196 3.72 11.15 2.25
C ILE A 196 2.52 11.71 1.52
N GLU A 197 2.18 11.16 0.36
CA GLU A 197 0.97 11.48 -0.39
C GLU A 197 0.11 10.22 -0.57
N ASN A 198 -1.20 10.33 -0.34
CA ASN A 198 -2.12 9.27 -0.75
C ASN A 198 -2.50 9.42 -2.23
N VAL A 199 -1.88 8.63 -3.09
CA VAL A 199 -2.16 8.57 -4.54
C VAL A 199 -3.20 7.50 -4.90
N GLY A 200 -3.68 6.74 -3.90
CA GLY A 200 -4.73 5.75 -4.09
C GLY A 200 -6.10 6.37 -4.38
N ASN A 201 -7.04 5.53 -4.82
CA ASN A 201 -8.42 5.96 -5.07
C ASN A 201 -9.22 6.12 -3.77
N GLY A 202 -8.85 5.35 -2.74
CA GLY A 202 -9.50 5.39 -1.43
C GLY A 202 -8.76 6.19 -0.39
N THR A 203 -9.47 6.58 0.67
CA THR A 203 -8.90 7.20 1.86
C THR A 203 -8.13 6.17 2.68
N ALA A 204 -6.90 6.48 3.08
CA ALA A 204 -6.19 5.72 4.10
C ALA A 204 -6.77 6.10 5.47
N VAL A 205 -7.53 5.18 6.04
CA VAL A 205 -8.18 5.32 7.35
C VAL A 205 -7.25 4.74 8.41
N TYR A 206 -7.28 5.33 9.62
CA TYR A 206 -6.48 4.82 10.74
C TYR A 206 -4.98 4.74 10.45
N ALA A 207 -4.45 5.67 9.64
CA ALA A 207 -3.05 5.71 9.29
C ALA A 207 -2.20 6.02 10.53
N ARG A 208 -1.29 5.11 10.85
CA ARG A 208 -0.35 5.17 11.97
C ARG A 208 1.06 5.21 11.39
N ILE A 209 1.80 6.25 11.74
CA ILE A 209 3.16 6.48 11.26
C ILE A 209 4.10 6.37 12.45
N GLY A 210 5.18 5.61 12.29
CA GLY A 210 6.20 5.43 13.31
C GLY A 210 7.58 5.40 12.67
N PHE A 211 8.56 6.03 13.32
CA PHE A 211 9.97 5.92 12.94
C PHE A 211 10.73 5.33 14.12
N ASN A 212 11.20 4.10 13.96
CA ASN A 212 11.74 3.30 15.05
C ASN A 212 13.05 2.63 14.62
N LYS A 213 13.91 2.28 15.57
CA LYS A 213 15.01 1.34 15.28
C LYS A 213 14.42 -0.03 14.96
N LYS A 214 15.08 -0.78 14.08
CA LYS A 214 14.59 -2.08 13.60
C LYS A 214 14.35 -3.11 14.71
N GLU A 215 15.11 -3.04 15.79
CA GLU A 215 15.05 -3.98 16.92
C GLU A 215 14.08 -3.53 18.04
N ASP A 216 13.63 -2.28 18.01
CA ASP A 216 12.80 -1.71 19.07
C ASP A 216 11.31 -2.02 18.85
N THR A 217 10.54 -1.99 19.94
CA THR A 217 9.08 -2.03 19.86
C THR A 217 8.56 -0.79 19.15
N PRO A 218 7.78 -0.92 18.07
CA PRO A 218 7.41 0.22 17.25
C PRO A 218 6.41 1.13 17.97
N GLU A 219 6.78 2.40 18.13
CA GLU A 219 5.88 3.45 18.57
C GLU A 219 5.29 4.17 17.37
N TYR A 220 3.97 4.43 17.44
CA TYR A 220 3.22 5.07 16.38
C TYR A 220 2.55 6.33 16.90
N LEU A 221 2.41 7.31 16.00
CA LEU A 221 1.56 8.48 16.24
C LEU A 221 0.09 8.08 16.40
N PRO A 222 -0.71 8.94 17.06
CA PRO A 222 -2.16 8.82 17.02
C PRO A 222 -2.67 8.68 15.59
N PRO A 223 -3.72 7.88 15.37
CA PRO A 223 -4.21 7.58 14.03
C PRO A 223 -4.69 8.85 13.32
N ILE A 224 -4.25 9.03 12.08
CA ILE A 224 -4.68 10.10 11.19
C ILE A 224 -5.45 9.53 9.99
N GLN A 225 -6.13 10.41 9.26
CA GLN A 225 -6.80 10.08 8.01
C GLN A 225 -6.13 10.85 6.88
N LEU A 226 -5.76 10.13 5.82
CA LEU A 226 -5.17 10.70 4.61
C LEU A 226 -6.11 10.46 3.44
N LYS A 227 -6.82 11.52 3.02
CA LYS A 227 -7.69 11.49 1.84
C LYS A 227 -6.85 11.38 0.57
N PRO A 228 -7.44 10.95 -0.57
CA PRO A 228 -6.74 11.00 -1.85
C PRO A 228 -6.20 12.41 -2.12
N LYS A 229 -4.93 12.49 -2.54
CA LYS A 229 -4.13 13.70 -2.78
C LYS A 229 -3.82 14.54 -1.54
N GLU A 230 -4.16 14.06 -0.34
CA GLU A 230 -3.73 14.70 0.90
C GLU A 230 -2.28 14.31 1.20
N THR A 231 -1.48 15.30 1.61
CA THR A 231 -0.09 15.10 1.96
C THR A 231 0.14 15.22 3.47
N PHE A 232 1.19 14.56 3.95
CA PHE A 232 1.64 14.63 5.33
C PHE A 232 3.16 14.75 5.38
N TYR A 233 3.66 15.78 6.05
CA TYR A 233 5.09 16.08 6.12
C TYR A 233 5.76 15.34 7.27
N ILE A 234 6.92 14.75 6.99
CA ILE A 234 7.77 14.11 7.99
C ILE A 234 9.19 14.62 7.83
N HIS A 235 9.85 14.91 8.95
CA HIS A 235 11.28 15.24 8.92
C HIS A 235 12.04 14.39 9.93
N ILE A 236 12.92 13.53 9.43
CA ILE A 236 13.88 12.81 10.25
C ILE A 236 15.12 13.70 10.42
N PHE A 237 15.43 14.05 11.67
CA PHE A 237 16.51 14.98 11.99
C PHE A 237 17.39 14.44 13.12
N SER A 238 18.69 14.70 13.05
CA SER A 238 19.59 14.52 14.19
C SER A 238 20.71 15.54 14.15
N ALA A 239 20.93 16.20 15.28
CA ALA A 239 22.09 17.07 15.49
C ALA A 239 23.29 16.32 16.11
N LEU A 240 23.17 15.00 16.31
CA LEU A 240 24.25 14.20 16.87
C LEU A 240 25.31 13.88 15.80
N PRO A 241 26.57 13.67 16.21
CA PRO A 241 27.59 13.10 15.34
C PRO A 241 27.11 11.78 14.74
N LEU A 242 27.42 11.55 13.47
CA LEU A 242 26.88 10.42 12.69
C LEU A 242 27.22 9.08 13.34
N GLU A 243 28.37 8.98 14.01
CA GLU A 243 28.85 7.77 14.69
C GLU A 243 27.92 7.32 15.83
N ARG A 244 27.18 8.26 16.43
CA ARG A 244 26.19 7.96 17.49
C ARG A 244 24.83 7.59 16.94
N VAL A 245 24.62 7.78 15.64
CA VAL A 245 23.33 7.56 14.96
C VAL A 245 23.40 6.34 14.04
N PHE A 246 24.54 5.66 13.95
CA PHE A 246 24.66 4.45 13.14
C PHE A 246 23.64 3.38 13.56
N GLY A 247 23.04 2.76 12.55
CA GLY A 247 22.07 1.70 12.74
C GLY A 247 21.01 1.66 11.64
N GLU A 248 20.17 0.63 11.76
CA GLU A 248 19.01 0.42 10.89
C GLU A 248 17.73 0.90 11.59
N TYR A 249 17.03 1.77 10.91
CA TYR A 249 15.75 2.34 11.31
C TYR A 249 14.69 2.01 10.27
N ILE A 250 13.42 2.06 10.66
CA ILE A 250 12.29 1.81 9.79
C ILE A 250 11.26 2.90 10.01
N LEU A 251 10.91 3.59 8.92
CA LEU A 251 9.69 4.39 8.86
C LEU A 251 8.55 3.45 8.44
N SER A 252 7.74 3.05 9.40
CA SER A 252 6.60 2.15 9.21
C SER A 252 5.30 2.94 9.13
N ILE A 253 4.51 2.68 8.09
CA ILE A 253 3.17 3.25 7.90
C ILE A 253 2.16 2.12 7.82
N ILE A 254 1.24 2.08 8.78
CA ILE A 254 0.14 1.11 8.84
C ILE A 254 -1.16 1.86 8.63
N TYR A 255 -2.01 1.39 7.73
CA TYR A 255 -3.29 2.01 7.45
C TYR A 255 -4.33 0.97 7.03
N GLN A 256 -5.58 1.41 6.95
CA GLN A 256 -6.71 0.59 6.56
C GLN A 256 -7.49 1.24 5.42
N ASP A 257 -8.19 0.42 4.63
CA ASP A 257 -9.26 0.91 3.77
C ASP A 257 -10.60 1.00 4.53
N ILE A 258 -11.66 1.44 3.85
CA ILE A 258 -13.01 1.56 4.43
C ILE A 258 -13.63 0.22 4.83
N TYR A 259 -13.10 -0.90 4.32
CA TYR A 259 -13.52 -2.26 4.67
C TYR A 259 -12.65 -2.85 5.77
N HIS A 260 -11.76 -2.06 6.39
CA HIS A 260 -10.83 -2.45 7.44
C HIS A 260 -9.77 -3.46 7.00
N ASN A 261 -9.51 -3.61 5.69
CA ASN A 261 -8.34 -4.38 5.26
C ASN A 261 -7.08 -3.62 5.65
N ARG A 262 -6.11 -4.31 6.26
CA ARG A 262 -4.90 -3.71 6.81
C ARG A 262 -3.77 -3.73 5.79
N TYR A 263 -3.14 -2.59 5.62
CA TYR A 263 -1.99 -2.40 4.74
C TYR A 263 -0.80 -1.86 5.54
N GLU A 264 0.39 -2.25 5.14
CA GLU A 264 1.65 -1.87 5.76
C GLU A 264 2.68 -1.55 4.68
N GLN A 265 3.42 -0.46 4.89
CA GLN A 265 4.58 -0.06 4.09
C GLN A 265 5.71 0.30 5.04
N ASN A 266 6.90 -0.27 4.82
CA ASN A 266 8.05 -0.11 5.69
C ASN A 266 9.21 0.42 4.87
N PHE A 267 9.66 1.64 5.17
CA PHE A 267 10.76 2.29 4.48
C PHE A 267 12.03 2.19 5.35
N PRO A 268 12.99 1.31 5.00
CA PRO A 268 14.25 1.19 5.74
C PRO A 268 15.07 2.46 5.60
N PHE A 269 15.60 2.94 6.71
CA PHE A 269 16.52 4.07 6.81
C PHE A 269 17.81 3.59 7.46
N THR A 270 18.93 3.75 6.76
CA THR A 270 20.24 3.30 7.22
C THR A 270 21.13 4.51 7.41
N ALA A 271 21.75 4.61 8.59
CA ALA A 271 22.82 5.56 8.87
C ALA A 271 24.13 4.79 9.04
N GLU A 272 25.13 5.15 8.23
CA GLU A 272 26.43 4.47 8.14
C GLU A 272 27.56 5.50 7.93
N GLU A 273 28.82 5.05 7.93
CA GLU A 273 29.98 5.95 7.84
C GLU A 273 29.97 6.83 6.58
N GLN A 274 29.45 6.30 5.47
CA GLN A 274 29.38 7.00 4.18
C GLN A 274 28.24 8.03 4.11
N GLY A 275 27.31 8.05 5.07
CA GLY A 275 26.17 8.95 5.11
C GLY A 275 24.90 8.27 5.60
N TYR A 276 23.76 8.73 5.08
CA TYR A 276 22.46 8.13 5.39
C TYR A 276 21.60 8.06 4.14
N HIS A 277 20.79 7.02 4.03
CA HIS A 277 19.87 6.81 2.92
C HIS A 277 18.59 6.12 3.41
N MET A 278 17.48 6.38 2.69
CA MET A 278 16.21 5.67 2.88
C MET A 278 15.85 4.97 1.58
N ASP A 279 15.47 3.71 1.65
CA ASP A 279 14.86 3.04 0.50
C ASP A 279 13.38 3.39 0.43
N LEU A 280 13.00 4.08 -0.65
CA LEU A 280 11.64 4.55 -0.90
C LEU A 280 10.83 3.58 -1.77
N ASN A 281 11.45 2.51 -2.29
CA ASN A 281 10.84 1.57 -3.24
C ASN A 281 10.18 0.36 -2.57
N ASP A 282 9.57 0.55 -1.38
CA ASP A 282 8.90 -0.55 -0.70
C ASP A 282 7.49 -0.83 -1.25
N LYS A 283 7.10 -2.10 -1.25
CA LYS A 283 5.80 -2.56 -1.74
C LYS A 283 4.79 -2.57 -0.59
N GLN A 284 3.60 -2.06 -0.88
CA GLN A 284 2.46 -2.23 0.03
C GLN A 284 2.15 -3.72 0.23
N VAL A 285 2.16 -4.15 1.50
CA VAL A 285 1.77 -5.50 1.91
C VAL A 285 0.38 -5.44 2.51
N CYS A 286 -0.57 -6.15 1.89
CA CYS A 286 -1.90 -6.37 2.45
C CYS A 286 -1.84 -7.55 3.43
N ARG A 287 -2.17 -7.32 4.70
CA ARG A 287 -2.40 -8.40 5.66
C ARG A 287 -3.90 -8.58 5.79
N GLU A 288 -4.40 -9.71 5.28
CA GLU A 288 -5.77 -10.16 5.55
C GLU A 288 -5.74 -10.85 6.92
N ASP A 289 -6.39 -10.23 7.92
CA ASP A 289 -6.61 -10.83 9.24
C ASP A 289 -7.80 -11.80 9.22
#